data_AF-A0A1C5ZY52-F1
#
_entry.id   AF-A0A1C5ZY52-F1
#
_cell.length_a   1.000
_cell.length_b   1.000
_cell.length_c   1.000
_cell.angle_alpha   90.00
_cell.angle_beta   90.00
_cell.angle_gamma   90.00
#
_symmetry.space_group_name_H-M   'P 1'
#
loop_
_entity.id
_entity.type
_entity.pdbx_description
1 polymer ?
#
loop_
_entity_poly.entity_id
_entity_poly.type
_entity_poly.pdbx_seq_one_letter_code
_entity_poly.pdbx_strand_id
1 'polypeptide(L)'
;MKENKQVNPAVSSCTAEIVQKDGLAKISRSPGIAVHNYIVGGGWRGCSNELDTVVMREAEFLRDHYHINVTIRFNSNRLSGGAWLIDSKKDGIGSNSSIGLGASLVNSRLRAILLEEKMKMSSEEFRRLCRETDSMMFSTHIDLKKAEHCVPADSKYILLDSEHRDFTSLDEAICYLKTHAFGLKQERI
;
A
#
# COMPACT_ATOMS: atom_id res chain seq x y z
N MET A 1 -51.53 21.05 -6.55
CA MET A 1 -50.96 20.53 -5.27
C MET A 1 -50.66 19.06 -5.49
N LYS A 2 -49.36 18.70 -5.60
CA LYS A 2 -48.63 17.76 -4.71
C LYS A 2 -49.20 16.32 -4.76
N GLU A 3 -48.49 15.26 -5.17
CA GLU A 3 -47.07 14.91 -5.05
C GLU A 3 -46.68 13.88 -6.13
N ASN A 4 -45.57 14.13 -6.84
CA ASN A 4 -44.87 13.13 -7.63
C ASN A 4 -43.99 12.30 -6.69
N LYS A 5 -44.28 11.01 -6.57
CA LYS A 5 -43.37 10.04 -5.92
C LYS A 5 -42.11 9.90 -6.79
N GLN A 6 -41.05 10.56 -6.37
CA GLN A 6 -39.71 10.41 -6.93
C GLN A 6 -39.16 9.04 -6.51
N VAL A 7 -39.01 8.16 -7.48
CA VAL A 7 -38.30 6.89 -7.37
C VAL A 7 -36.82 7.20 -7.19
N ASN A 8 -36.23 6.80 -6.06
CA ASN A 8 -34.77 6.81 -5.86
C ASN A 8 -34.13 5.81 -6.82
N PRO A 9 -33.31 6.23 -7.80
CA PRO A 9 -32.44 5.29 -8.47
C PRO A 9 -31.27 4.97 -7.52
N ALA A 10 -30.98 3.67 -7.44
CA ALA A 10 -29.87 3.10 -6.71
C ALA A 10 -28.57 3.89 -6.92
N VAL A 11 -27.79 4.01 -5.85
CA VAL A 11 -26.40 4.46 -5.87
C VAL A 11 -25.59 3.43 -6.66
N SER A 12 -25.67 3.54 -7.99
CA SER A 12 -24.75 2.91 -8.92
C SER A 12 -23.55 3.86 -9.05
N SER A 13 -22.64 3.82 -8.08
CA SER A 13 -21.41 4.60 -8.17
C SER A 13 -20.46 3.95 -9.17
N CYS A 14 -20.64 4.38 -10.42
CA CYS A 14 -19.59 4.67 -11.39
C CYS A 14 -18.52 3.60 -11.60
N THR A 15 -18.82 2.67 -12.50
CA THR A 15 -17.83 2.18 -13.48
C THR A 15 -17.21 3.38 -14.19
N ALA A 16 -16.05 3.83 -13.72
CA ALA A 16 -15.20 4.69 -14.50
C ALA A 16 -14.63 3.84 -15.64
N GLU A 17 -15.17 4.07 -16.84
CA GLU A 17 -14.55 3.64 -18.08
C GLU A 17 -13.06 3.99 -18.04
N ILE A 18 -12.21 2.99 -18.27
CA ILE A 18 -10.77 3.20 -18.49
C ILE A 18 -10.65 3.79 -19.90
N VAL A 19 -11.07 5.05 -20.06
CA VAL A 19 -10.77 5.86 -21.23
C VAL A 19 -9.64 6.78 -20.82
N GLN A 20 -8.46 6.45 -21.33
CA GLN A 20 -7.25 7.24 -21.24
C GLN A 20 -7.52 8.64 -21.78
N LYS A 21 -7.59 9.61 -20.87
CA LYS A 21 -7.42 11.03 -21.18
C LYS A 21 -6.08 11.44 -20.57
N ASP A 22 -5.16 11.84 -21.43
CA ASP A 22 -3.86 12.49 -21.18
C ASP A 22 -2.58 11.63 -21.21
N GLY A 23 -2.64 10.35 -21.60
CA GLY A 23 -1.47 9.53 -21.97
C GLY A 23 -0.48 9.16 -20.85
N LEU A 24 -0.55 9.79 -19.67
CA LEU A 24 0.24 9.45 -18.48
C LEU A 24 -0.58 8.60 -17.50
N ALA A 25 0.09 7.61 -16.90
CA ALA A 25 -0.46 6.81 -15.81
C ALA A 25 -0.91 7.71 -14.64
N LYS A 26 -1.99 7.35 -13.97
CA LYS A 26 -2.61 8.16 -12.91
C LYS A 26 -2.25 7.64 -11.53
N ILE A 27 -2.09 8.57 -10.58
CA ILE A 27 -2.04 8.27 -9.15
C ILE A 27 -3.41 8.55 -8.56
N SER A 28 -3.96 7.56 -7.86
CA SER A 28 -5.24 7.65 -7.15
C SER A 28 -5.05 7.33 -5.67
N ARG A 29 -6.02 7.72 -4.84
CA ARG A 29 -6.04 7.36 -3.41
C ARG A 29 -7.24 6.47 -3.15
N SER A 30 -7.01 5.36 -2.46
CA SER A 30 -8.08 4.48 -1.99
C SER A 30 -8.67 5.04 -0.70
N PRO A 31 -10.00 5.21 -0.61
CA PRO A 31 -10.67 5.57 0.64
C PRO A 31 -10.79 4.39 1.61
N GLY A 32 -10.25 3.22 1.26
CA GLY A 32 -10.47 1.97 1.97
C GLY A 32 -11.51 1.08 1.31
N ILE A 33 -11.59 -0.16 1.79
CA ILE A 33 -12.52 -1.17 1.30
C ILE A 33 -13.54 -1.46 2.39
N ALA A 34 -14.83 -1.34 2.07
CA ALA A 34 -15.90 -1.74 2.97
C ALA A 34 -15.94 -3.28 3.09
N VAL A 35 -15.78 -3.78 4.31
CA VAL A 35 -15.83 -5.20 4.67
C VAL A 35 -16.85 -5.37 5.80
N HIS A 36 -18.05 -5.80 5.44
CA HIS A 36 -19.21 -5.80 6.34
C HIS A 36 -19.43 -4.39 6.94
N ASN A 37 -19.34 -4.27 8.27
CA ASN A 37 -19.57 -3.03 9.01
C ASN A 37 -18.26 -2.25 9.30
N TYR A 38 -17.15 -2.62 8.67
CA TYR A 38 -15.83 -2.01 8.89
C TYR A 38 -15.22 -1.54 7.57
N ILE A 39 -14.36 -0.53 7.63
CA ILE A 39 -13.58 -0.03 6.49
C ILE A 39 -12.11 -0.42 6.69
N VAL A 40 -11.62 -1.32 5.82
CA VAL A 40 -10.25 -1.87 5.83
C VAL A 40 -9.36 -1.06 4.91
N GLY A 41 -8.28 -0.51 5.46
CA GLY A 41 -7.71 0.71 4.87
C GLY A 41 -8.74 1.83 5.00
N GLY A 42 -8.33 3.07 5.18
CA GLY A 42 -9.31 4.12 5.50
C GLY A 42 -8.68 5.44 5.90
N GLY A 43 -7.36 5.44 6.03
CA GLY A 43 -6.62 6.67 5.95
C GLY A 43 -6.64 7.20 4.52
N TRP A 44 -7.28 8.36 4.32
CA TRP A 44 -7.15 9.11 3.07
C TRP A 44 -5.74 9.72 2.90
N ARG A 45 -5.11 10.06 4.04
CA ARG A 45 -3.77 10.66 4.15
C ARG A 45 -3.03 10.07 5.35
N GLY A 46 -1.70 10.16 5.35
CA GLY A 46 -0.86 9.85 6.52
C GLY A 46 -1.26 10.68 7.75
N CYS A 47 -0.94 10.21 8.95
CA CYS A 47 -1.23 10.96 10.19
C CYS A 47 -0.35 12.22 10.34
N SER A 48 0.77 12.28 9.61
CA SER A 48 1.63 13.45 9.47
C SER A 48 1.80 13.83 7.99
N ASN A 49 2.13 15.10 7.73
CA ASN A 49 2.45 15.57 6.38
C ASN A 49 3.70 14.90 5.82
N GLU A 50 4.67 14.60 6.67
CA GLU A 50 5.90 13.89 6.30
C GLU A 50 5.58 12.51 5.72
N LEU A 51 4.79 11.70 6.44
CA LEU A 51 4.37 10.38 5.97
C LEU A 51 3.56 10.47 4.67
N ASP A 52 2.63 11.43 4.58
CA ASP A 52 1.84 11.61 3.35
C ASP A 52 2.70 12.01 2.15
N THR A 53 3.72 12.84 2.36
CA THR A 53 4.66 13.29 1.33
C THR A 53 5.54 12.15 0.84
N VAL A 54 6.05 11.34 1.77
CA VAL A 54 6.84 10.15 1.44
C VAL A 54 6.03 9.16 0.60
N VAL A 55 4.80 8.84 1.01
CA VAL A 55 3.95 7.91 0.26
C VAL A 55 3.55 8.48 -1.11
N MET A 56 3.42 9.81 -1.25
CA MET A 56 3.25 10.42 -2.57
C MET A 56 4.50 10.22 -3.45
N ARG A 57 5.71 10.41 -2.91
CA ARG A 57 6.97 10.18 -3.64
C ARG A 57 7.12 8.72 -4.07
N GLU A 58 6.72 7.78 -3.21
CA GLU A 58 6.63 6.35 -3.57
C GLU A 58 5.71 6.14 -4.77
N ALA A 59 4.53 6.77 -4.77
CA ALA A 59 3.56 6.65 -5.87
C ALA A 59 4.05 7.27 -7.18
N GLU A 60 4.67 8.46 -7.10
CA GLU A 60 5.29 9.13 -8.24
C GLU A 60 6.39 8.26 -8.85
N PHE A 61 7.27 7.68 -8.02
CA PHE A 61 8.29 6.76 -8.48
C PHE A 61 7.68 5.55 -9.22
N LEU A 62 6.70 4.87 -8.61
CA LEU A 62 6.08 3.70 -9.24
C LEU A 62 5.40 4.04 -10.58
N ARG A 63 4.67 5.15 -10.62
CA ARG A 63 4.01 5.64 -11.85
C ARG A 63 5.04 5.92 -12.94
N ASP A 64 6.11 6.64 -12.60
CA ASP A 64 7.10 7.10 -13.58
C ASP A 64 8.02 5.98 -14.04
N HIS A 65 8.29 5.00 -13.17
CA HIS A 65 9.15 3.87 -13.49
C HIS A 65 8.44 2.78 -14.30
N TYR A 66 7.21 2.42 -13.92
CA TYR A 66 6.47 1.33 -14.55
C TYR A 66 5.45 1.79 -15.60
N HIS A 67 5.12 3.08 -15.66
CA HIS A 67 4.09 3.64 -16.54
C HIS A 67 2.71 2.98 -16.36
N ILE A 68 2.43 2.50 -15.15
CA ILE A 68 1.17 1.85 -14.76
C ILE A 68 0.47 2.73 -13.72
N ASN A 69 -0.87 2.74 -13.73
CA ASN A 69 -1.65 3.47 -12.74
C ASN A 69 -1.30 3.00 -11.32
N VAL A 70 -1.31 3.92 -10.36
CA VAL A 70 -0.92 3.66 -8.98
C VAL A 70 -2.08 4.01 -8.04
N THR A 71 -2.27 3.20 -7.01
CA THR A 71 -3.14 3.52 -5.89
C THR A 71 -2.31 3.73 -4.63
N ILE A 72 -2.59 4.82 -3.92
CA ILE A 72 -2.11 5.08 -2.56
C ILE A 72 -3.15 4.53 -1.57
N ARG A 73 -2.69 3.92 -0.48
CA ARG A 73 -3.55 3.40 0.59
C ARG A 73 -2.86 3.64 1.93
N PHE A 74 -3.60 4.14 2.91
CA PHE A 74 -3.14 4.18 4.30
C PHE A 74 -3.99 3.26 5.17
N ASN A 75 -3.34 2.68 6.17
CA ASN A 75 -4.03 1.92 7.20
C ASN A 75 -4.97 2.83 8.03
N SER A 76 -5.90 2.23 8.76
CA SER A 76 -6.99 2.98 9.42
C SER A 76 -6.49 3.93 10.52
N ASN A 77 -5.38 3.62 11.18
CA ASN A 77 -4.76 4.51 12.18
C ASN A 77 -3.81 5.56 11.56
N ARG A 78 -3.59 5.49 10.24
CA ARG A 78 -2.79 6.42 9.44
C ARG A 78 -1.31 6.47 9.81
N LEU A 79 -0.81 5.52 10.61
CA LEU A 79 0.62 5.40 10.96
C LEU A 79 1.43 4.68 9.88
N SER A 80 0.77 4.04 8.91
CA SER A 80 1.45 3.49 7.75
C SER A 80 0.61 3.63 6.48
N GLY A 81 1.30 3.65 5.36
CA GLY A 81 0.69 3.63 4.05
C GLY A 81 1.69 3.20 2.99
N GLY A 82 1.24 3.21 1.75
CA GLY A 82 2.09 2.92 0.63
C GLY A 82 1.41 3.22 -0.70
N ALA A 83 2.11 2.85 -1.75
CA ALA A 83 1.69 2.97 -3.12
C ALA A 83 1.88 1.63 -3.83
N TRP A 84 0.94 1.27 -4.70
CA TRP A 84 0.97 0.00 -5.41
C TRP A 84 0.47 0.16 -6.85
N LEU A 85 1.01 -0.66 -7.74
CA LEU A 85 0.53 -0.76 -9.11
C LEU A 85 -0.91 -1.28 -9.14
N ILE A 86 -1.74 -0.65 -9.97
CA ILE A 86 -3.10 -1.12 -10.26
C ILE A 86 -2.99 -2.17 -11.37
N ASP A 87 -3.07 -3.44 -10.98
CA ASP A 87 -2.94 -4.62 -11.82
C ASP A 87 -4.27 -5.35 -12.06
N SER A 88 -5.35 -4.92 -11.38
CA SER A 88 -6.67 -5.53 -11.46
C SER A 88 -7.76 -4.49 -11.62
N LYS A 89 -8.76 -4.81 -12.44
CA LYS A 89 -9.98 -4.00 -12.59
C LYS A 89 -10.91 -4.10 -11.38
N LYS A 90 -10.76 -5.14 -10.55
CA LYS A 90 -11.58 -5.35 -9.37
C LYS A 90 -10.84 -4.86 -8.14
N ASP A 91 -11.42 -3.86 -7.46
CA ASP A 91 -10.94 -3.45 -6.16
C ASP A 91 -11.44 -4.43 -5.08
N GLY A 92 -10.56 -4.83 -4.17
CA GLY A 92 -10.79 -5.94 -3.25
C GLY A 92 -9.61 -6.19 -2.31
N ILE A 93 -9.85 -6.96 -1.24
CA ILE A 93 -8.76 -7.36 -0.33
C ILE A 93 -7.74 -8.16 -1.13
N GLY A 94 -6.48 -7.73 -1.11
CA GLY A 94 -5.40 -8.36 -1.89
C GLY A 94 -5.40 -8.01 -3.39
N SER A 95 -6.25 -7.09 -3.84
CA SER A 95 -6.15 -6.54 -5.20
C SER A 95 -5.07 -5.45 -5.28
N ASN A 96 -4.53 -5.23 -6.48
CA ASN A 96 -3.58 -4.16 -6.76
C ASN A 96 -2.36 -4.21 -5.83
N SER A 97 -1.88 -5.41 -5.53
CA SER A 97 -0.78 -5.67 -4.58
C SER A 97 0.39 -6.39 -5.24
N SER A 98 0.57 -6.28 -6.55
CA SER A 98 1.69 -6.95 -7.23
C SER A 98 3.04 -6.35 -6.88
N ILE A 99 3.17 -5.04 -7.08
CA ILE A 99 4.41 -4.30 -6.81
C ILE A 99 4.04 -3.06 -6.01
N GLY A 100 4.76 -2.83 -4.91
CA GLY A 100 4.53 -1.65 -4.09
C GLY A 100 5.73 -1.19 -3.27
N LEU A 101 5.65 0.06 -2.86
CA LEU A 101 6.48 0.69 -1.85
C LEU A 101 5.57 1.12 -0.69
N GLY A 102 6.10 1.12 0.52
CA GLY A 102 5.35 1.62 1.67
C GLY A 102 6.23 2.18 2.76
N ALA A 103 5.65 3.12 3.51
CA ALA A 103 6.26 3.76 4.65
C ALA A 103 5.44 3.58 5.92
N SER A 104 6.12 3.40 7.05
CA SER A 104 5.51 3.27 8.36
C SER A 104 6.25 4.15 9.37
N LEU A 105 5.49 4.90 10.16
CA LEU A 105 6.00 5.51 11.39
C LEU A 105 6.14 4.42 12.44
N VAL A 106 7.33 4.32 13.02
CA VAL A 106 7.70 3.26 13.95
C VAL A 106 8.41 3.84 15.17
N ASN A 107 8.42 3.06 16.25
CA ASN A 107 9.28 3.31 17.40
C ASN A 107 10.56 2.48 17.24
N SER A 108 11.70 3.16 17.14
CA SER A 108 13.02 2.59 16.89
C SER A 108 13.41 1.58 17.97
N ARG A 109 13.15 1.90 19.23
CA ARG A 109 13.35 0.98 20.37
C ARG A 109 12.49 -0.27 20.23
N LEU A 110 11.20 -0.13 19.94
CA LEU A 110 10.31 -1.27 19.72
C LEU A 110 10.77 -2.14 18.55
N ARG A 111 11.37 -1.56 17.51
CA ARG A 111 11.97 -2.33 16.42
C ARG A 111 13.21 -3.12 16.84
N ALA A 112 14.04 -2.55 17.72
CA ALA A 112 15.30 -3.15 18.16
C ALA A 112 15.12 -4.29 19.17
N ILE A 113 14.03 -4.29 19.95
CA ILE A 113 13.72 -5.33 20.93
C ILE A 113 13.50 -6.68 20.23
N LEU A 114 14.00 -7.78 20.82
CA LEU A 114 13.79 -9.14 20.30
C LEU A 114 12.34 -9.60 20.50
N LEU A 115 11.85 -10.51 19.65
CA LEU A 115 10.46 -10.99 19.74
C LEU A 115 10.13 -11.55 21.14
N GLU A 116 11.03 -12.34 21.72
CA GLU A 116 10.86 -12.93 23.06
C GLU A 116 10.72 -11.88 24.16
N GLU A 117 11.43 -10.76 24.02
CA GLU A 117 11.34 -9.62 24.95
C GLU A 117 10.04 -8.85 24.76
N LYS A 118 9.58 -8.67 23.50
CA LYS A 118 8.26 -8.09 23.21
C LYS A 118 7.14 -8.92 23.83
N MET A 119 7.26 -10.25 23.81
CA MET A 119 6.25 -11.15 24.39
C MET A 119 6.17 -11.07 25.92
N LYS A 120 7.24 -10.61 26.59
CA LYS A 120 7.26 -10.38 28.04
C LYS A 120 6.75 -9.00 28.43
N MET A 121 6.57 -8.10 27.47
CA MET A 121 6.11 -6.73 27.69
C MET A 121 4.64 -6.69 28.07
N SER A 122 4.27 -5.77 28.96
CA SER A 122 2.85 -5.53 29.26
C SER A 122 2.11 -5.00 28.02
N SER A 123 0.82 -5.30 27.90
CA SER A 123 0.01 -4.77 26.81
C SER A 123 -0.05 -3.24 26.79
N GLU A 124 0.02 -2.60 27.97
CA GLU A 124 0.00 -1.14 28.08
C GLU A 124 1.30 -0.52 27.53
N GLU A 125 2.46 -1.05 27.95
CA GLU A 125 3.75 -0.60 27.46
C GLU A 125 3.88 -0.82 25.95
N PHE A 126 3.47 -1.98 25.46
CA PHE A 126 3.50 -2.29 24.02
C PHE A 126 2.64 -1.30 23.22
N ARG A 127 1.39 -1.07 23.65
CA ARG A 127 0.50 -0.09 22.99
C ARG A 127 1.03 1.33 23.06
N ARG A 128 1.70 1.72 24.15
CA ARG A 128 2.35 3.03 24.27
C ARG A 128 3.44 3.17 23.23
N LEU A 129 4.36 2.20 23.15
CA LEU A 129 5.45 2.22 22.17
C LEU A 129 4.94 2.17 20.72
N CYS A 130 3.84 1.47 20.44
CA CYS A 130 3.22 1.51 19.10
C CYS A 130 2.68 2.89 18.71
N ARG A 131 2.39 3.78 19.67
CA ARG A 131 1.91 5.15 19.42
C ARG A 131 3.04 6.19 19.41
N GLU A 132 4.08 5.96 20.19
CA GLU A 132 5.24 6.86 20.32
C GLU A 132 6.24 6.60 19.19
N THR A 133 5.91 7.04 17.97
CA THR A 133 6.79 6.85 16.81
C THR A 133 7.88 7.91 16.76
N ASP A 134 9.12 7.51 16.49
CA ASP A 134 10.31 8.38 16.46
C ASP A 134 11.13 8.22 15.16
N SER A 135 10.71 7.34 14.26
CA SER A 135 11.43 7.01 13.03
C SER A 135 10.49 6.58 11.92
N MET A 136 11.00 6.59 10.69
CA MET A 136 10.30 6.12 9.50
C MET A 136 11.00 4.89 8.92
N MET A 137 10.21 3.86 8.63
CA MET A 137 10.65 2.63 7.99
C MET A 137 10.04 2.54 6.61
N PHE A 138 10.84 2.13 5.64
CA PHE A 138 10.40 1.94 4.26
C PHE A 138 10.33 0.46 3.95
N SER A 139 9.51 0.08 2.97
CA SER A 139 9.30 -1.32 2.63
C SER A 139 9.02 -1.50 1.14
N THR A 140 9.40 -2.65 0.61
CA THR A 140 9.00 -3.12 -0.72
C THR A 140 8.05 -4.29 -0.60
N HIS A 141 7.18 -4.42 -1.60
CA HIS A 141 6.31 -5.57 -1.77
C HIS A 141 6.40 -6.05 -3.22
N ILE A 142 6.69 -7.35 -3.40
CA ILE A 142 6.77 -7.99 -4.72
C ILE A 142 6.00 -9.32 -4.65
N ASP A 143 4.85 -9.39 -5.32
CA ASP A 143 4.09 -10.63 -5.54
C ASP A 143 4.83 -11.49 -6.57
N LEU A 144 5.31 -12.66 -6.13
CA LEU A 144 6.13 -13.57 -6.93
C LEU A 144 5.34 -14.23 -8.06
N LYS A 145 4.00 -14.28 -7.95
CA LYS A 145 3.13 -14.84 -8.98
C LYS A 145 2.77 -13.82 -10.04
N LYS A 146 2.61 -12.55 -9.67
CA LYS A 146 2.14 -11.47 -10.57
C LYS A 146 3.25 -10.59 -11.13
N ALA A 147 4.36 -10.40 -10.42
CA ALA A 147 5.47 -9.58 -10.89
C ALA A 147 6.42 -10.36 -11.80
N GLU A 148 6.99 -9.68 -12.78
CA GLU A 148 8.24 -10.09 -13.42
C GLU A 148 9.39 -9.65 -12.51
N HIS A 149 10.19 -10.61 -12.03
CA HIS A 149 11.15 -10.36 -10.95
C HIS A 149 12.39 -11.27 -11.04
N CYS A 150 13.45 -10.87 -10.35
CA CYS A 150 14.62 -11.71 -10.09
C CYS A 150 14.87 -11.94 -8.57
N VAL A 151 13.84 -11.74 -7.73
CA VAL A 151 13.91 -12.08 -6.29
C VAL A 151 14.44 -13.52 -6.11
N PRO A 152 15.53 -13.72 -5.34
CA PRO A 152 16.08 -15.05 -5.08
C PRO A 152 15.07 -15.97 -4.40
N ALA A 153 15.01 -17.24 -4.83
CA ALA A 153 14.10 -18.23 -4.27
C ALA A 153 14.35 -18.55 -2.79
N ASP A 154 15.58 -18.31 -2.30
CA ASP A 154 16.02 -18.48 -0.92
C ASP A 154 15.95 -17.18 -0.10
N SER A 155 15.31 -16.13 -0.63
CA SER A 155 15.12 -14.89 0.12
C SER A 155 14.35 -15.15 1.43
N LYS A 156 14.99 -14.86 2.55
CA LYS A 156 14.40 -14.95 3.90
C LYS A 156 13.21 -14.01 4.15
N TYR A 157 12.92 -13.14 3.19
CA TYR A 157 11.86 -12.12 3.23
C TYR A 157 10.59 -12.57 2.49
N ILE A 158 10.58 -13.80 1.97
CA ILE A 158 9.41 -14.38 1.32
C ILE A 158 8.42 -14.81 2.41
N LEU A 159 7.20 -14.28 2.32
CA LEU A 159 6.05 -14.69 3.09
C LEU A 159 4.95 -15.11 2.11
N LEU A 160 4.60 -16.40 2.12
CA LEU A 160 3.67 -16.99 1.15
C LEU A 160 4.15 -16.76 -0.29
N ASP A 161 3.39 -16.01 -1.08
CA ASP A 161 3.63 -15.74 -2.50
C ASP A 161 4.21 -14.34 -2.73
N SER A 162 4.71 -13.68 -1.69
CA SER A 162 5.22 -12.30 -1.81
C SER A 162 6.50 -12.12 -1.02
N GLU A 163 7.41 -11.33 -1.56
CA GLU A 163 8.56 -10.83 -0.82
C GLU A 163 8.22 -9.49 -0.17
N HIS A 164 8.54 -9.37 1.12
CA HIS A 164 8.35 -8.17 1.93
C HIS A 164 9.65 -7.81 2.63
N ARG A 165 10.23 -6.66 2.28
CA ARG A 165 11.52 -6.23 2.82
C ARG A 165 11.45 -4.83 3.37
N ASP A 166 12.07 -4.62 4.52
CA ASP A 166 12.19 -3.31 5.18
C ASP A 166 13.55 -2.65 4.91
N PHE A 167 13.56 -1.33 4.89
CA PHE A 167 14.73 -0.47 4.67
C PHE A 167 14.69 0.75 5.61
N THR A 168 15.85 1.38 5.80
CA THR A 168 16.00 2.59 6.62
C THR A 168 15.86 3.87 5.81
N SER A 169 15.87 3.78 4.47
CA SER A 169 15.67 4.92 3.57
C SER A 169 14.80 4.57 2.36
N LEU A 170 14.12 5.58 1.81
CA LEU A 170 13.36 5.45 0.57
C LEU A 170 14.25 5.08 -0.62
N ASP A 171 15.46 5.64 -0.69
CA ASP A 171 16.37 5.41 -1.81
C ASP A 171 16.86 3.95 -1.86
N GLU A 172 17.11 3.33 -0.71
CA GLU A 172 17.43 1.90 -0.63
C GLU A 172 16.25 1.04 -1.10
N ALA A 173 15.03 1.36 -0.66
CA ALA A 173 13.82 0.64 -1.08
C ALA A 173 13.59 0.76 -2.59
N ILE A 174 13.73 1.97 -3.14
CA ILE A 174 13.64 2.22 -4.60
C ILE A 174 14.73 1.46 -5.35
N CYS A 175 15.98 1.51 -4.89
CA CYS A 175 17.08 0.81 -5.51
C CYS A 175 16.83 -0.70 -5.55
N TYR A 176 16.39 -1.27 -4.43
CA TYR A 176 16.02 -2.68 -4.34
C TYR A 176 14.91 -3.03 -5.35
N LEU A 177 13.84 -2.24 -5.40
CA LEU A 177 12.72 -2.49 -6.30
C LEU A 177 13.13 -2.45 -7.77
N LYS A 178 13.91 -1.45 -8.19
CA LYS A 178 14.47 -1.34 -9.55
C LYS A 178 15.29 -2.56 -9.95
N THR A 179 16.06 -3.11 -9.01
CA THR A 179 16.92 -4.26 -9.26
C THR A 179 16.13 -5.56 -9.34
N HIS A 180 15.02 -5.70 -8.58
CA HIS A 180 14.37 -6.98 -8.37
C HIS A 180 13.00 -7.14 -9.00
N ALA A 181 12.30 -6.06 -9.38
CA ALA A 181 10.96 -6.11 -9.98
C ALA A 181 10.93 -5.28 -11.27
N PHE A 182 10.67 -5.93 -12.40
CA PHE A 182 10.77 -5.33 -13.74
C PHE A 182 9.43 -4.92 -14.33
N GLY A 183 8.33 -5.42 -13.77
CA GLY A 183 6.98 -5.09 -14.22
C GLY A 183 5.98 -6.16 -13.81
N LEU A 184 4.82 -6.15 -14.46
CA LEU A 184 3.80 -7.19 -14.27
C LEU A 184 4.00 -8.29 -15.31
N LYS A 185 3.85 -9.55 -14.90
CA LYS A 185 3.74 -10.67 -15.83
C LYS A 185 2.53 -10.45 -16.73
N GLN A 186 2.71 -10.62 -18.03
CA GLN A 186 1.58 -10.65 -18.95
C GLN A 186 0.75 -11.90 -18.65
N GLU A 187 -0.56 -11.75 -18.46
CA GLU A 187 -1.47 -12.88 -18.46
C GLU A 187 -1.35 -13.57 -19.83
N ARG A 188 -0.87 -14.82 -19.85
CA ARG A 188 -0.94 -15.66 -21.05
C ARG A 188 -2.41 -15.94 -21.29
N ILE A 189 -2.99 -15.29 -22.30
CA ILE A 189 -4.31 -15.60 -22.86
C ILE A 189 -4.25 -16.97 -23.53
#